data_AF-A0A2W6BE38-F1
#
_entry.id   AF-A0A2W6BE38-F1
#
_cell.length_a   1.000
_cell.length_b   1.000
_cell.length_c   1.000
_cell.angle_alpha   90.00
_cell.angle_beta   90.00
_cell.angle_gamma   90.00
#
_symmetry.space_group_name_H-M   'P 1'
#
loop_
_entity.id
_entity.type
_entity.pdbx_description
1 polymer ?
#
loop_
_entity_poly.entity_id
_entity_poly.type
_entity_poly.pdbx_seq_one_letter_code
_entity_poly.pdbx_strand_id
1 'polypeptide(L)'
;MEASVNSPALIDIGLIDVEPQIQPRVAGVKREHVQVLEANLDGWAPIVVLRRGNRYVLIDGAHRVVAAQNLGVTALPATVLEAIGHSDLRSMAFQYNVAHGLPLTLDDRRSHAVYLLNCDSTASNMEVARQAGLAPTTVATIRDRLERAREISPSDQRVARDGTTHTVSASSQSRPLGALPDVGLGETIGDLFSSADRKRQRKIVSYFQRLAVALVDQYDLEGFETIDNVPAACTLVLGTDKAHALACVLGPAAHNVLAVARVLGYEPAGDEA
;
A
#
# COMPACT_ATOMS: atom_id res chain seq x y z
N MET A 1 23.58 11.94 0.31
CA MET A 1 24.48 13.10 0.36
C MET A 1 24.00 13.91 1.55
N GLU A 2 24.71 13.77 2.67
CA GLU A 2 24.28 14.27 3.99
C GLU A 2 24.32 15.80 3.99
N ALA A 3 23.16 16.44 4.12
CA ALA A 3 23.10 17.86 4.39
C ALA A 3 23.74 18.11 5.77
N SER A 4 24.71 19.03 5.84
CA SER A 4 25.36 19.42 7.08
C SER A 4 24.32 19.97 8.05
N VAL A 5 24.05 19.25 9.13
CA VAL A 5 23.11 19.65 10.18
C VAL A 5 23.81 20.65 11.10
N ASN A 6 23.48 21.93 10.96
CA ASN A 6 23.92 22.95 11.92
C ASN A 6 23.12 22.84 13.24
N SER A 7 23.72 23.29 14.33
CA SER A 7 23.06 23.42 15.65
C SER A 7 21.74 24.19 15.54
N PRO A 8 20.71 23.85 16.35
CA PRO A 8 19.40 24.48 16.25
C PRO A 8 19.49 25.98 16.56
N ALA A 9 19.03 26.81 15.64
CA ALA A 9 18.96 28.26 15.76
C ALA A 9 17.52 28.69 16.03
N LEU A 10 17.32 29.75 16.82
CA LEU A 10 15.99 30.30 17.04
C LEU A 10 15.58 31.14 15.83
N ILE A 11 14.51 30.76 15.13
CA ILE A 11 14.02 31.41 13.91
C ILE A 11 12.65 32.02 14.15
N ASP A 12 12.47 33.28 13.74
CA ASP A 12 11.19 33.98 13.76
C ASP A 12 10.20 33.30 12.79
N ILE A 13 9.01 32.99 13.29
CA ILE A 13 7.95 32.34 12.52
C ILE A 13 7.51 33.20 11.33
N GLY A 14 7.58 34.53 11.42
CA GLY A 14 7.26 35.44 10.32
C GLY A 14 8.21 35.36 9.12
N LEU A 15 9.39 34.76 9.30
CA LEU A 15 10.37 34.52 8.24
C LEU A 15 10.22 33.12 7.62
N ILE A 16 9.30 32.29 8.12
CA ILE A 16 9.07 30.93 7.67
C ILE A 16 7.87 30.89 6.71
N ASP A 17 8.13 30.48 5.48
CA ASP A 17 7.14 30.24 4.45
C ASP A 17 6.69 28.77 4.48
N VAL A 18 5.38 28.57 4.66
CA VAL A 18 4.75 27.24 4.60
C VAL A 18 4.14 27.06 3.22
N GLU A 19 4.90 26.47 2.30
CA GLU A 19 4.41 26.20 0.95
C GLU A 19 3.56 24.91 0.92
N PRO A 20 2.24 24.97 0.64
CA PRO A 20 1.37 23.80 0.70
C PRO A 20 1.79 22.68 -0.25
N GLN A 21 2.33 23.07 -1.41
CA GLN A 21 2.82 22.16 -2.45
C GLN A 21 4.07 21.35 -2.04
N ILE A 22 4.80 21.76 -1.01
CA ILE A 22 5.97 21.04 -0.49
C ILE A 22 5.59 20.11 0.66
N GLN A 23 4.46 20.39 1.34
CA GLN A 23 4.04 19.61 2.50
C GLN A 23 3.59 18.19 2.07
N PRO A 24 4.14 17.13 2.69
CA PRO A 24 3.86 15.76 2.29
C PRO A 24 2.48 15.26 2.73
N ARG A 25 1.81 15.95 3.67
CA ARG A 25 0.53 15.51 4.23
C ARG A 25 -0.67 16.00 3.42
N VAL A 26 -1.46 15.07 2.90
CA VAL A 26 -2.65 15.37 2.10
C VAL A 26 -3.78 15.93 2.97
N ALA A 27 -3.96 15.38 4.17
CA ALA A 27 -4.98 15.84 5.12
C ALA A 27 -4.59 17.15 5.84
N GLY A 28 -3.39 17.69 5.58
CA GLY A 28 -2.88 18.87 6.25
C GLY A 28 -2.57 18.68 7.74
N VAL A 29 -2.77 19.74 8.50
CA VAL A 29 -2.49 19.81 9.95
C VAL A 29 -3.66 19.22 10.73
N LYS A 30 -3.39 18.24 11.59
CA LYS A 30 -4.40 17.58 12.45
C LYS A 30 -4.60 18.37 13.72
N ARG A 31 -5.84 18.80 13.97
CA ARG A 31 -6.20 19.65 15.11
C ARG A 31 -5.92 18.98 16.46
N GLU A 32 -6.22 17.70 16.58
CA GLU A 32 -6.00 16.93 17.80
C GLU A 32 -4.51 16.86 18.14
N HIS A 33 -3.65 16.73 17.13
CA HIS A 33 -2.21 16.71 17.34
C HIS A 33 -1.66 18.09 17.72
N VAL A 34 -2.21 19.17 17.15
CA VAL A 34 -1.88 20.54 17.55
C VAL A 34 -2.23 20.79 19.01
N GLN A 35 -3.40 20.37 19.47
CA GLN A 35 -3.81 20.51 20.88
C GLN A 35 -2.86 19.79 21.86
N VAL A 36 -2.38 18.60 21.47
CA VAL A 36 -1.38 17.88 22.27
C VAL A 36 -0.06 18.65 22.35
N LEU A 37 0.36 19.30 21.26
CA LEU A 37 1.57 20.13 21.24
C LEU A 37 1.39 21.40 22.08
N GLU A 38 0.23 22.06 21.98
CA GLU A 38 -0.09 23.27 22.76
C GLU A 38 -0.02 23.04 24.27
N ALA A 39 -0.35 21.84 24.74
CA ALA A 39 -0.32 21.48 26.15
C ALA A 39 1.11 21.29 26.72
N ASN A 40 2.14 21.20 25.87
CA ASN A 40 3.52 20.94 26.32
C ASN A 40 4.55 21.69 25.45
N LEU A 41 4.79 22.97 25.76
CA LEU A 41 5.71 23.85 25.01
C LEU A 41 7.19 23.43 25.09
N ASP A 42 7.66 23.00 26.26
CA ASP A 42 9.11 22.90 26.54
C ASP A 42 9.77 21.63 25.98
N GLY A 43 8.97 20.71 25.43
CA GLY A 43 9.42 19.41 24.94
C GLY A 43 9.55 19.28 23.41
N TRP A 44 9.38 20.36 22.65
CA TRP A 44 9.35 20.25 21.19
C TRP A 44 10.75 20.03 20.62
N ALA A 45 10.89 19.02 19.76
CA ALA A 45 12.06 18.93 18.90
C ALA A 45 12.18 20.20 18.03
N PRO A 46 13.39 20.57 17.57
CA PRO A 46 13.56 21.66 16.63
C PRO A 46 12.81 21.40 15.31
N ILE A 47 12.19 22.43 14.74
CA ILE A 47 11.59 22.34 13.38
C ILE A 47 12.70 22.23 12.34
N VAL A 48 12.41 21.75 11.13
CA VAL A 48 13.40 21.68 10.05
C VAL A 48 13.01 22.68 8.98
N VAL A 49 13.92 23.58 8.65
CA VAL A 49 13.71 24.62 7.64
C VAL A 49 14.85 24.64 6.64
N LEU A 50 14.55 24.99 5.39
CA LEU A 50 15.55 25.22 4.37
C LEU A 50 15.74 26.72 4.17
N ARG A 51 16.98 27.20 4.20
CA ARG A 51 17.28 28.61 3.94
C ARG A 51 17.15 28.93 2.44
N ARG A 52 16.39 29.96 2.10
CA ARG A 52 16.22 30.48 0.73
C ARG A 52 16.39 32.00 0.73
N GLY A 53 17.63 32.45 0.56
CA GLY A 53 18.00 33.86 0.68
C GLY A 53 17.82 34.36 2.12
N ASN A 54 16.94 35.34 2.31
CA ASN A 54 16.64 35.94 3.64
C ASN A 54 15.41 35.32 4.32
N ARG A 55 14.76 34.32 3.70
CA ARG A 55 13.60 33.61 4.25
C ARG A 55 13.90 32.13 4.40
N TYR A 56 12.97 31.42 5.05
CA TYR A 56 13.06 30.00 5.34
C TYR A 56 11.85 29.26 4.80
N VAL A 57 12.04 28.11 4.16
CA VAL A 57 10.94 27.24 3.73
C VAL A 57 10.79 26.11 4.74
N LEU A 58 9.56 25.86 5.21
CA LEU A 58 9.31 24.79 6.19
C LEU A 58 9.38 23.41 5.55
N ILE A 59 10.26 22.54 6.06
CA ILE A 59 10.46 21.17 5.60
C ILE A 59 9.78 20.15 6.53
N ASP A 60 9.92 20.35 7.85
CA ASP A 60 9.24 19.55 8.87
C ASP A 60 8.84 20.42 10.08
N GLY A 61 7.72 20.09 10.71
CA GLY A 61 7.23 20.79 11.89
C GLY A 61 6.00 21.66 11.69
N ALA A 62 5.21 21.46 10.62
CA ALA A 62 3.99 22.24 10.37
C ALA A 62 3.02 22.31 11.56
N HIS A 63 2.82 21.19 12.27
CA HIS A 63 1.97 21.17 13.48
C HIS A 63 2.54 22.02 14.62
N ARG A 64 3.87 22.08 14.77
CA ARG A 64 4.56 22.90 15.77
C ARG A 64 4.48 24.38 15.44
N VAL A 65 4.61 24.74 14.16
CA VAL A 65 4.41 26.13 13.71
C VAL A 65 2.99 26.60 13.99
N VAL A 66 1.97 25.79 13.70
CA VAL A 66 0.57 26.12 13.99
C VAL A 66 0.32 26.23 15.50
N ALA A 67 0.83 25.29 16.30
CA ALA A 67 0.72 25.35 17.76
C ALA A 67 1.37 26.61 18.33
N ALA A 68 2.56 26.97 17.85
CA ALA A 68 3.27 28.19 18.26
C ALA A 68 2.47 29.46 17.92
N GLN A 69 1.90 29.52 16.72
CA GLN A 69 1.05 30.63 16.30
C GLN A 69 -0.19 30.78 17.19
N ASN A 70 -0.86 29.67 17.53
CA ASN A 70 -2.02 29.67 18.42
C ASN A 70 -1.65 30.14 19.84
N LEU A 71 -0.44 29.83 20.29
CA LEU A 71 0.10 30.20 21.60
C LEU A 71 0.73 31.62 21.63
N GLY A 72 0.81 32.31 20.49
CA GLY A 72 1.44 33.63 20.38
C GLY A 72 2.97 33.60 20.51
N VAL A 73 3.61 32.44 20.34
CA VAL A 73 5.06 32.29 20.29
C VAL A 73 5.57 32.84 18.96
N THR A 74 6.57 33.72 18.98
CA THR A 74 7.07 34.41 17.78
C THR A 74 8.27 33.73 17.14
N ALA A 75 8.98 32.86 17.86
CA ALA A 75 10.17 32.18 17.34
C ALA A 75 10.26 30.74 17.85
N LEU A 76 10.80 29.85 17.00
CA LEU A 76 10.97 28.43 17.32
C LEU A 76 12.41 27.97 17.09
N PRO A 77 12.92 27.01 17.88
CA PRO A 77 14.18 26.36 17.58
C PRO A 77 14.06 25.59 16.26
N ALA A 78 14.99 25.84 15.34
CA ALA A 78 14.98 25.28 14.01
C ALA A 78 16.37 24.75 13.62
N THR A 79 16.39 23.55 13.05
CA THR A 79 17.52 23.02 12.30
C THR A 79 17.47 23.59 10.90
N VAL A 80 18.46 24.42 10.56
CA VAL A 80 18.55 25.07 9.25
C VAL A 80 19.35 24.19 8.30
N LEU A 81 18.70 23.77 7.22
CA LEU A 81 19.33 23.15 6.07
C LEU A 81 19.76 24.26 5.10
N GLU A 82 20.99 24.17 4.61
CA GLU A 82 21.46 25.00 3.51
C GLU A 82 21.20 24.25 2.19
N ALA A 83 20.66 24.93 1.19
CA ALA A 83 20.32 24.32 -0.09
C ALA A 83 21.60 23.97 -0.88
N ILE A 84 22.00 22.70 -0.87
CA ILE A 84 23.09 22.21 -1.72
C ILE A 84 22.49 21.71 -3.05
N GLY A 85 22.41 22.62 -4.04
CA GLY A 85 22.05 22.30 -5.43
C GLY A 85 20.55 22.23 -5.75
N HIS A 86 20.21 21.79 -6.98
CA HIS A 86 18.85 21.69 -7.54
C HIS A 86 18.06 20.48 -7.01
N SER A 87 18.13 20.20 -5.71
CA SER A 87 17.38 19.08 -5.12
C SER A 87 15.90 19.43 -4.98
N ASP A 88 15.03 18.50 -5.37
CA ASP A 88 13.58 18.66 -5.27
C ASP A 88 13.13 18.77 -3.79
N LEU A 89 12.57 19.93 -3.46
CA LEU A 89 12.14 20.30 -2.10
C LEU A 89 11.05 19.38 -1.55
N ARG A 90 10.11 18.94 -2.39
CA ARG A 90 9.01 18.08 -1.94
C ARG A 90 9.52 16.69 -1.61
N SER A 91 10.45 16.15 -2.41
CA SER A 91 11.13 14.88 -2.09
C SER A 91 11.98 14.98 -0.84
N MET A 92 12.67 16.10 -0.61
CA MET A 92 13.42 16.33 0.62
C MET A 92 12.49 16.36 1.84
N ALA A 93 11.40 17.14 1.79
CA ALA A 93 10.41 17.20 2.86
C ALA A 93 9.79 15.84 3.16
N PHE A 94 9.47 15.06 2.12
CA PHE A 94 8.96 13.71 2.27
C PHE A 94 9.95 12.79 2.99
N GLN A 95 11.23 12.77 2.58
CA GLN A 95 12.26 11.92 3.21
C GLN A 95 12.48 12.28 4.68
N TYR A 96 12.52 13.57 5.03
CA TYR A 96 12.62 14.01 6.42
C TYR A 96 11.42 13.57 7.26
N ASN A 97 10.20 13.65 6.73
CA ASN A 97 8.99 13.22 7.43
C ASN A 97 8.84 11.69 7.52
N VAL A 98 9.49 10.92 6.63
CA VAL A 98 9.56 9.46 6.76
C VAL A 98 10.49 9.07 7.91
N ALA A 99 11.61 9.78 8.07
CA ALA A 99 12.62 9.50 9.09
C ALA A 99 12.25 10.07 10.48
N HIS A 100 11.49 11.17 10.54
CA HIS A 100 11.24 11.91 11.77
C HIS A 100 9.76 12.34 11.91
N GLY A 101 9.26 12.35 13.16
CA GLY A 101 7.94 12.86 13.51
C GLY A 101 6.80 11.84 13.41
N LEU A 102 5.56 12.33 13.30
CA LEU A 102 4.37 11.50 13.16
C LEU A 102 4.48 10.67 11.86
N PRO A 103 4.21 9.37 11.84
CA PRO A 103 4.32 8.58 10.61
C PRO A 103 3.45 9.14 9.46
N LEU A 104 3.98 9.13 8.23
CA LEU A 104 3.21 9.42 7.02
C LEU A 104 2.19 8.31 6.76
N THR A 105 0.97 8.71 6.38
CA THR A 105 -0.11 7.77 6.05
C THR A 105 0.11 7.13 4.69
N LEU A 106 -0.64 6.07 4.39
CA LEU A 106 -0.58 5.42 3.08
C LEU A 106 -1.03 6.35 1.95
N ASP A 107 -1.97 7.26 2.22
CA ASP A 107 -2.43 8.24 1.24
C ASP A 107 -1.40 9.36 1.01
N ASP A 108 -0.65 9.77 2.04
CA ASP A 108 0.49 10.68 1.89
C ASP A 108 1.56 10.08 0.96
N ARG A 109 1.87 8.78 1.15
CA ARG A 109 2.81 8.03 0.30
C ARG A 109 2.32 7.91 -1.14
N ARG A 110 1.02 7.65 -1.34
CA ARG A 110 0.41 7.62 -2.68
C ARG A 110 0.47 8.97 -3.38
N SER A 111 0.18 10.06 -2.67
CA SER A 111 0.29 11.43 -3.21
C SER A 111 1.73 11.75 -3.63
N HIS A 112 2.72 11.31 -2.83
CA HIS A 112 4.12 11.48 -3.21
C HIS A 112 4.50 10.66 -4.45
N ALA A 113 4.01 9.42 -4.59
CA ALA A 113 4.21 8.64 -5.81
C ALA A 113 3.59 9.29 -7.05
N VAL A 114 2.39 9.88 -6.94
CA VAL A 114 1.78 10.66 -8.03
C VAL A 114 2.66 11.85 -8.40
N TYR A 115 3.17 12.57 -7.40
CA TYR A 115 4.07 13.69 -7.63
C TYR A 115 5.34 13.27 -8.39
N LEU A 116 6.02 12.21 -7.95
CA LEU A 116 7.23 11.70 -8.61
C LEU A 116 6.98 11.32 -10.07
N LEU A 117 5.85 10.68 -10.36
CA LEU A 117 5.45 10.30 -11.72
C LEU A 117 5.13 11.50 -12.62
N ASN A 118 4.66 12.61 -12.05
CA ASN A 118 4.44 13.86 -12.78
C ASN A 118 5.76 14.60 -13.05
N CYS A 119 6.73 14.52 -12.15
CA CYS A 119 8.07 15.09 -12.36
C CYS A 119 8.85 14.33 -13.43
N ASP A 120 8.80 13.00 -13.38
CA ASP A 120 9.47 12.13 -14.34
C ASP A 120 8.61 10.90 -14.63
N SER A 121 7.86 10.95 -15.73
CA SER A 121 7.05 9.82 -16.17
C SER A 121 7.90 8.65 -16.70
N THR A 122 9.19 8.86 -16.99
CA THR A 122 10.11 7.82 -17.46
C THR A 122 10.73 7.02 -16.31
N ALA A 123 10.63 7.48 -15.06
CA ALA A 123 11.15 6.77 -13.91
C ALA A 123 10.52 5.37 -13.75
N SER A 124 11.33 4.34 -13.50
CA SER A 124 10.82 2.98 -13.28
C SER A 124 9.89 2.89 -12.04
N ASN A 125 8.91 1.98 -12.08
CA ASN A 125 8.01 1.75 -10.95
C ASN A 125 8.77 1.32 -9.68
N MET A 126 9.90 0.63 -9.83
CA MET A 126 10.76 0.23 -8.71
C MET A 126 11.40 1.44 -8.04
N GLU A 127 11.90 2.40 -8.82
CA GLU A 127 12.53 3.59 -8.26
C GLU A 127 11.51 4.49 -7.56
N VAL A 128 10.35 4.72 -8.18
CA VAL A 128 9.26 5.49 -7.56
C VAL A 128 8.75 4.80 -6.29
N ALA A 129 8.60 3.47 -6.30
CA ALA A 129 8.19 2.69 -5.14
C ALA A 129 9.18 2.81 -3.97
N ARG A 130 10.48 2.75 -4.28
CA ARG A 130 11.56 2.92 -3.31
C ARG A 130 11.54 4.32 -2.68
N GLN A 131 11.34 5.36 -3.49
CA GLN A 131 11.30 6.75 -3.01
C GLN A 131 10.04 7.03 -2.16
N ALA A 132 8.88 6.51 -2.55
CA ALA A 132 7.62 6.72 -1.83
C ALA A 132 7.39 5.75 -0.65
N GLY A 133 8.19 4.69 -0.55
CA GLY A 133 7.97 3.61 0.44
C GLY A 133 6.68 2.83 0.18
N LEU A 134 6.42 2.48 -1.08
CA LEU A 134 5.25 1.71 -1.52
C LEU A 134 5.69 0.41 -2.21
N ALA A 135 4.74 -0.50 -2.43
CA ALA A 135 4.98 -1.66 -3.26
C ALA A 135 5.02 -1.27 -4.76
N PRO A 136 5.91 -1.86 -5.59
CA PRO A 136 6.00 -1.58 -7.03
C PRO A 136 4.68 -1.82 -7.78
N THR A 137 3.90 -2.80 -7.36
CA THR A 137 2.56 -3.10 -7.91
C THR A 137 1.53 -2.00 -7.62
N THR A 138 1.66 -1.32 -6.48
CA THR A 138 0.83 -0.17 -6.14
C THR A 138 1.16 1.02 -7.03
N VAL A 139 2.45 1.28 -7.26
CA VAL A 139 2.91 2.33 -8.19
C VAL A 139 2.46 2.06 -9.61
N ALA A 140 2.54 0.81 -10.09
CA ALA A 140 2.02 0.42 -11.40
C ALA A 140 0.52 0.77 -11.53
N THR A 141 -0.28 0.45 -10.50
CA THR A 141 -1.72 0.76 -10.50
C THR A 141 -1.99 2.27 -10.53
N ILE A 142 -1.18 3.06 -9.81
CA ILE A 142 -1.28 4.54 -9.81
C ILE A 142 -0.93 5.08 -11.20
N ARG A 143 0.19 4.63 -11.77
CA ARG A 143 0.65 5.02 -13.11
C ARG A 143 -0.42 4.72 -14.17
N ASP A 144 -0.96 3.51 -14.20
CA ASP A 144 -2.03 3.13 -15.15
C ASP A 144 -3.27 4.05 -15.02
N ARG A 145 -3.58 4.50 -13.79
CA ARG A 145 -4.66 5.48 -13.56
C ARG A 145 -4.32 6.85 -14.15
N LEU A 146 -3.11 7.35 -13.90
CA LEU A 146 -2.65 8.66 -14.38
C LEU A 146 -2.53 8.71 -15.91
N GLU A 147 -2.00 7.66 -16.53
CA GLU A 147 -1.88 7.53 -17.99
C GLU A 147 -3.26 7.51 -18.66
N ARG A 148 -4.22 6.74 -18.10
CA ARG A 148 -5.62 6.73 -18.59
C ARG A 148 -6.31 8.08 -18.44
N ALA A 149 -6.03 8.78 -17.34
CA ALA A 149 -6.54 10.14 -17.10
C ALA A 149 -5.81 11.21 -17.92
N ARG A 150 -4.74 10.85 -18.65
CA ARG A 150 -3.85 11.76 -19.39
C ARG A 150 -3.19 12.81 -18.49
N GLU A 151 -3.01 12.50 -17.22
CA GLU A 151 -2.29 13.34 -16.27
C GLU A 151 -0.77 13.22 -16.46
N ILE A 152 -0.29 12.09 -16.97
CA ILE A 152 1.11 11.87 -17.35
C ILE A 152 1.20 11.33 -18.78
N SER A 153 2.28 11.69 -19.48
CA SER A 153 2.58 11.14 -20.80
C SER A 153 2.88 9.65 -20.69
N PRO A 154 2.19 8.78 -21.45
CA PRO A 154 2.58 7.38 -21.54
C PRO A 154 4.00 7.30 -22.10
N SER A 155 4.84 6.53 -21.44
CA SER A 155 6.24 6.35 -21.85
C SER A 155 6.49 4.90 -22.21
N ASP A 156 6.95 4.70 -23.44
CA ASP A 156 7.40 3.41 -23.95
C ASP A 156 8.81 3.05 -23.44
N GLN A 157 9.43 3.93 -22.66
CA GLN A 157 10.75 3.72 -22.07
C GLN A 157 10.73 4.01 -20.58
N ARG A 158 11.36 3.12 -19.81
CA ARG A 158 11.50 3.27 -18.36
C ARG A 158 12.96 3.20 -17.97
N VAL A 159 13.41 4.22 -17.26
CA VAL A 159 14.81 4.32 -16.82
C VAL A 159 14.89 3.82 -15.38
N ALA A 160 15.71 2.79 -15.18
CA ALA A 160 16.09 2.33 -13.86
C ALA A 160 17.20 3.23 -13.29
N ARG A 161 17.44 3.12 -11.98
CA ARG A 161 18.38 3.98 -11.25
C ARG A 161 19.83 3.87 -11.75
N ASP A 162 20.20 2.70 -12.25
CA ASP A 162 21.49 2.39 -12.86
C ASP A 162 21.64 2.97 -14.28
N GLY A 163 20.62 3.68 -14.78
CA GLY A 163 20.59 4.20 -16.15
C GLY A 163 20.16 3.15 -17.18
N THR A 164 19.79 1.94 -16.74
CA THR A 164 19.32 0.90 -17.65
C THR A 164 17.93 1.28 -18.16
N THR A 165 17.84 1.56 -19.45
CA THR A 165 16.57 1.84 -20.11
C THR A 165 15.89 0.54 -20.51
N HIS A 166 14.73 0.29 -19.93
CA HIS A 166 13.83 -0.77 -20.35
C HIS A 166 12.83 -0.19 -21.35
N THR A 167 12.91 -0.62 -22.62
CA THR A 167 11.81 -0.39 -23.56
C THR A 167 10.62 -1.20 -23.07
N VAL A 168 9.55 -0.50 -22.74
CA VAL A 168 8.22 -1.07 -22.62
C VAL A 168 7.81 -1.42 -24.05
N SER A 169 8.36 -2.52 -24.60
CA SER A 169 7.95 -3.05 -25.90
C SER A 169 6.43 -3.09 -25.95
N ALA A 170 5.82 -2.94 -27.13
CA ALA A 170 4.39 -3.19 -27.28
C ALA A 170 3.96 -4.62 -26.83
N SER A 171 4.93 -5.53 -26.61
CA SER A 171 4.77 -6.83 -25.92
C SER A 171 4.74 -6.77 -24.38
N SER A 172 4.88 -5.56 -23.83
CA SER A 172 4.78 -5.18 -22.43
C SER A 172 3.76 -4.04 -22.22
N GLN A 173 2.85 -3.86 -23.19
CA GLN A 173 1.45 -3.91 -22.78
C GLN A 173 1.35 -5.19 -21.95
N SER A 174 1.25 -5.01 -20.63
CA SER A 174 0.90 -6.11 -19.75
C SER A 174 -0.22 -6.85 -20.46
N ARG A 175 0.00 -8.13 -20.79
CA ARG A 175 -1.07 -9.02 -21.26
C ARG A 175 -2.31 -8.64 -20.46
N PRO A 176 -3.44 -8.29 -21.11
CA PRO A 176 -4.64 -7.97 -20.37
C PRO A 176 -4.85 -9.11 -19.37
N LEU A 177 -5.13 -8.76 -18.11
CA LEU A 177 -5.05 -9.66 -16.97
C LEU A 177 -5.83 -10.97 -17.28
N GLY A 178 -5.10 -12.02 -17.69
CA GLY A 178 -5.57 -13.34 -18.11
C GLY A 178 -5.72 -13.61 -19.63
N ALA A 179 -4.72 -13.28 -20.44
CA ALA A 179 -4.50 -13.92 -21.75
C ALA A 179 -3.37 -14.95 -21.65
N LEU A 180 -3.63 -16.23 -22.00
CA LEU A 180 -2.63 -17.31 -21.94
C LEU A 180 -1.61 -17.25 -23.08
N PRO A 181 -0.49 -18.01 -22.99
CA PRO A 181 0.37 -18.28 -24.13
C PRO A 181 -0.33 -19.19 -25.12
N ASP A 182 0.06 -19.06 -26.37
CA ASP A 182 -0.43 -19.84 -27.50
C ASP A 182 0.01 -21.30 -27.30
N VAL A 183 -0.75 -22.03 -26.48
CA VAL A 183 -0.56 -23.46 -26.20
C VAL A 183 -1.89 -24.07 -25.78
N GLY A 184 -2.52 -24.70 -26.77
CA GLY A 184 -3.22 -25.97 -26.62
C GLY A 184 -4.65 -25.92 -26.07
N LEU A 185 -5.62 -25.79 -26.99
CA LEU A 185 -6.92 -26.50 -27.09
C LEU A 185 -7.87 -26.61 -25.87
N GLY A 186 -7.52 -26.14 -24.67
CA GLY A 186 -8.37 -26.21 -23.47
C GLY A 186 -9.12 -24.93 -23.11
N GLU A 187 -8.97 -23.87 -23.90
CA GLU A 187 -9.20 -22.48 -23.46
C GLU A 187 -10.46 -21.81 -24.04
N THR A 188 -11.54 -22.55 -24.34
CA THR A 188 -12.78 -21.92 -24.87
C THR A 188 -13.78 -21.51 -23.77
N ILE A 189 -13.51 -21.85 -22.50
CA ILE A 189 -14.41 -21.52 -21.38
C ILE A 189 -13.98 -20.23 -20.63
N GLY A 190 -12.73 -19.78 -20.81
CA GLY A 190 -12.11 -18.70 -20.04
C GLY A 190 -12.61 -17.28 -20.32
N ASP A 191 -13.25 -17.06 -21.47
CA ASP A 191 -13.65 -15.72 -21.95
C ASP A 191 -14.97 -15.20 -21.35
N LEU A 192 -15.67 -15.99 -20.54
CA LEU A 192 -16.98 -15.62 -19.98
C LEU A 192 -16.91 -14.75 -18.71
N PHE A 193 -15.72 -14.54 -18.12
CA PHE A 193 -15.60 -13.94 -16.78
C PHE A 193 -14.76 -12.66 -16.74
N SER A 194 -15.27 -11.63 -16.06
CA SER A 194 -14.60 -10.33 -15.93
C SER A 194 -13.29 -10.42 -15.12
N SER A 195 -12.45 -9.38 -15.19
CA SER A 195 -11.21 -9.31 -14.39
C SER A 195 -11.48 -9.28 -12.87
N ALA A 196 -12.64 -8.78 -12.45
CA ALA A 196 -13.10 -8.83 -11.06
C ALA A 196 -13.48 -10.26 -10.64
N ASP A 197 -14.12 -11.02 -11.53
CA ASP A 197 -14.51 -12.41 -11.30
C ASP A 197 -13.28 -13.31 -11.21
N ARG A 198 -12.27 -13.09 -12.05
CA ARG A 198 -10.98 -13.80 -11.97
C ARG A 198 -10.28 -13.59 -10.63
N LYS A 199 -10.35 -12.39 -10.04
CA LYS A 199 -9.78 -12.14 -8.70
C LYS A 199 -10.55 -12.88 -7.61
N ARG A 200 -11.88 -12.94 -7.71
CA ARG A 200 -12.73 -13.70 -6.78
C ARG A 200 -12.50 -15.21 -6.93
N GLN A 201 -12.40 -15.72 -8.16
CA GLN A 201 -12.10 -17.12 -8.48
C GLN A 201 -10.74 -17.54 -7.91
N ARG A 202 -9.67 -16.76 -8.12
CA ARG A 202 -8.35 -17.05 -7.51
C ARG A 202 -8.39 -17.10 -5.99
N LYS A 203 -9.19 -16.22 -5.37
CA LYS A 203 -9.38 -16.22 -3.91
C LYS A 203 -10.09 -17.49 -3.44
N ILE A 204 -11.12 -17.94 -4.16
CA ILE A 204 -11.83 -19.21 -3.87
C ILE A 204 -10.90 -20.41 -4.03
N VAL A 205 -10.09 -20.46 -5.09
CA VAL A 205 -9.08 -21.52 -5.28
C VAL A 205 -8.08 -21.58 -4.12
N SER A 206 -7.62 -20.42 -3.64
CA SER A 206 -6.75 -20.38 -2.45
C SER A 206 -7.43 -20.90 -1.18
N TYR A 207 -8.75 -20.65 -1.01
CA TYR A 207 -9.50 -21.25 0.10
C TYR A 207 -9.65 -22.75 -0.03
N PHE A 208 -9.85 -23.30 -1.24
CA PHE A 208 -9.88 -24.75 -1.44
C PHE A 208 -8.54 -25.41 -1.13
N GLN A 209 -7.42 -24.78 -1.51
CA GLN A 209 -6.09 -25.28 -1.13
C GLN A 209 -5.91 -25.33 0.39
N ARG A 210 -6.35 -24.28 1.10
CA ARG A 210 -6.29 -24.26 2.58
C ARG A 210 -7.24 -25.27 3.22
N LEU A 211 -8.44 -25.43 2.68
CA LEU A 211 -9.40 -26.42 3.13
C LEU A 211 -8.85 -27.83 2.92
N ALA A 212 -8.19 -28.11 1.80
CA ALA A 212 -7.58 -29.41 1.53
C ALA A 212 -6.49 -29.75 2.56
N VAL A 213 -5.62 -28.78 2.91
CA VAL A 213 -4.63 -28.96 3.99
C VAL A 213 -5.33 -29.25 5.32
N ALA A 214 -6.32 -28.43 5.69
CA ALA A 214 -7.05 -28.60 6.95
C ALA A 214 -7.82 -29.93 7.04
N LEU A 215 -8.34 -30.44 5.92
CA LEU A 215 -9.02 -31.74 5.84
C LEU A 215 -8.04 -32.92 5.80
N VAL A 216 -6.76 -32.71 5.49
CA VAL A 216 -5.73 -33.74 5.67
C VAL A 216 -5.34 -33.82 7.15
N ASP A 217 -5.18 -32.67 7.81
CA ASP A 217 -4.84 -32.60 9.24
C ASP A 217 -5.96 -33.17 10.15
N GLN A 218 -7.19 -33.32 9.65
CA GLN A 218 -8.31 -33.87 10.42
C GLN A 218 -8.10 -35.34 10.85
N TYR A 219 -7.31 -36.11 10.08
CA TYR A 219 -7.04 -37.52 10.37
C TYR A 219 -6.08 -37.71 11.56
N ASP A 220 -5.45 -36.62 12.03
CA ASP A 220 -4.53 -36.62 13.17
C ASP A 220 -5.20 -36.14 14.47
N LEU A 221 -6.51 -35.84 14.47
CA LEU A 221 -7.26 -35.32 15.62
C LEU A 221 -8.13 -36.40 16.30
N GLU A 222 -7.86 -36.68 17.58
CA GLU A 222 -8.70 -37.58 18.41
C GLU A 222 -10.16 -37.09 18.45
N GLY A 223 -11.11 -37.97 18.13
CA GLY A 223 -12.54 -37.64 18.06
C GLY A 223 -13.05 -37.13 16.70
N PHE A 224 -12.17 -36.94 15.71
CA PHE A 224 -12.54 -36.71 14.29
C PHE A 224 -12.34 -37.96 13.41
N GLU A 225 -12.12 -39.10 14.06
CA GLU A 225 -11.81 -40.40 13.44
C GLU A 225 -12.94 -40.96 12.58
N THR A 226 -14.19 -40.58 12.85
CA THR A 226 -15.37 -41.00 12.09
C THR A 226 -16.30 -39.82 11.80
N ILE A 227 -16.94 -39.85 10.63
CA ILE A 227 -17.87 -38.80 10.17
C ILE A 227 -19.02 -38.56 11.16
N ASP A 228 -19.42 -39.59 11.92
CA ASP A 228 -20.52 -39.53 12.87
C ASP A 228 -20.20 -38.71 14.15
N ASN A 229 -18.91 -38.57 14.50
CA ASN A 229 -18.49 -37.83 15.69
C ASN A 229 -18.29 -36.33 15.44
N VAL A 230 -18.09 -35.94 14.17
CA VAL A 230 -17.80 -34.56 13.76
C VAL A 230 -18.94 -33.57 14.10
N PRO A 231 -20.23 -33.88 13.87
CA PRO A 231 -21.31 -32.95 14.20
C PRO A 231 -21.43 -32.65 15.69
N ALA A 232 -21.15 -33.65 16.55
CA ALA A 232 -21.15 -33.49 17.99
C ALA A 232 -19.99 -32.59 18.45
N ALA A 233 -18.80 -32.79 17.89
CA ALA A 233 -17.64 -31.92 18.15
C ALA A 233 -17.88 -30.47 17.70
N CYS A 234 -18.46 -30.26 16.51
CA CYS A 234 -18.81 -28.92 16.04
C CYS A 234 -19.85 -28.24 16.93
N THR A 235 -20.86 -28.99 17.40
CA THR A 235 -21.90 -28.47 18.30
C THR A 235 -21.33 -28.11 19.67
N LEU A 236 -20.40 -28.93 20.19
CA LEU A 236 -19.71 -28.67 21.45
C LEU A 236 -18.88 -27.38 21.41
N VAL A 237 -18.17 -27.13 20.30
CA VAL A 237 -17.26 -25.97 20.16
C VAL A 237 -18.00 -24.68 19.82
N LEU A 238 -18.98 -24.74 18.93
CA LEU A 238 -19.63 -23.55 18.36
C LEU A 238 -20.99 -23.23 19.00
N GLY A 239 -21.61 -24.20 19.67
CA GLY A 239 -23.01 -24.16 20.07
C GLY A 239 -23.95 -24.53 18.92
N THR A 240 -25.15 -24.99 19.27
CA THR A 240 -26.13 -25.60 18.35
C THR A 240 -26.52 -24.70 17.18
N ASP A 241 -26.85 -23.43 17.44
CA ASP A 241 -27.33 -22.51 16.39
C ASP A 241 -26.25 -22.19 15.36
N LYS A 242 -25.00 -21.99 15.81
CA LYS A 242 -23.87 -21.69 14.92
C LYS A 242 -23.40 -22.93 14.17
N ALA A 243 -23.45 -24.10 14.80
CA ALA A 243 -23.18 -25.38 14.13
C ALA A 243 -24.22 -25.65 13.03
N HIS A 244 -25.50 -25.35 13.29
CA HIS A 244 -26.55 -25.47 12.28
C HIS A 244 -26.36 -24.48 11.12
N ALA A 245 -26.06 -23.20 11.42
CA ALA A 245 -25.76 -22.21 10.38
C ALA A 245 -24.55 -22.60 9.53
N LEU A 246 -23.51 -23.17 10.16
CA LEU A 246 -22.35 -23.70 9.46
C LEU A 246 -22.74 -24.86 8.53
N ALA A 247 -23.60 -25.79 8.98
CA ALA A 247 -24.09 -26.89 8.15
C ALA A 247 -24.88 -26.40 6.92
N CYS A 248 -25.73 -25.38 7.07
CA CYS A 248 -26.47 -24.78 5.95
C CYS A 248 -25.55 -24.17 4.88
N VAL A 249 -24.37 -23.67 5.27
CA VAL A 249 -23.38 -23.13 4.34
C VAL A 249 -22.52 -24.25 3.75
N LEU A 250 -22.09 -25.21 4.57
CA LEU A 250 -21.21 -26.30 4.15
C LEU A 250 -21.91 -27.29 3.22
N GLY A 251 -23.20 -27.60 3.41
CA GLY A 251 -23.91 -28.59 2.58
C GLY A 251 -23.85 -28.29 1.08
N PRO A 252 -24.35 -27.13 0.62
CA PRO A 252 -24.27 -26.74 -0.79
C PRO A 252 -22.82 -26.56 -1.28
N ALA A 253 -21.93 -26.07 -0.41
CA ALA A 253 -20.52 -25.88 -0.75
C ALA A 253 -19.77 -27.21 -0.94
N ALA A 254 -20.08 -28.24 -0.13
CA ALA A 254 -19.47 -29.56 -0.21
C ALA A 254 -19.81 -30.26 -1.53
N HIS A 255 -21.04 -30.09 -2.02
CA HIS A 255 -21.43 -30.56 -3.35
C HIS A 255 -20.56 -29.92 -4.44
N ASN A 256 -20.34 -28.60 -4.36
CA ASN A 256 -19.50 -27.89 -5.33
C ASN A 256 -18.04 -28.32 -5.25
N VAL A 257 -17.51 -28.57 -4.05
CA VAL A 257 -16.14 -29.08 -3.86
C VAL A 257 -15.98 -30.46 -4.50
N LEU A 258 -16.93 -31.37 -4.27
CA LEU A 258 -16.93 -32.69 -4.89
C LEU A 258 -17.06 -32.63 -6.41
N ALA A 259 -17.93 -31.76 -6.93
CA ALA A 259 -18.09 -31.55 -8.37
C ALA A 259 -16.78 -31.04 -9.00
N VAL A 260 -16.10 -30.08 -8.35
CA VAL A 260 -14.79 -29.59 -8.79
C VAL A 260 -13.75 -30.71 -8.74
N ALA A 261 -13.70 -31.50 -7.67
CA ALA A 261 -12.77 -32.62 -7.57
C ALA A 261 -12.97 -33.63 -8.71
N ARG A 262 -14.22 -33.98 -9.04
CA ARG A 262 -14.57 -34.86 -10.17
C ARG A 262 -14.12 -34.30 -11.51
N VAL A 263 -14.36 -33.02 -11.76
CA VAL A 263 -13.90 -32.34 -12.99
C VAL A 263 -12.36 -32.34 -13.07
N LEU A 264 -11.67 -32.28 -11.92
CA LEU A 264 -10.22 -32.37 -11.83
C LEU A 264 -9.68 -33.82 -11.84
N GLY A 265 -10.54 -34.82 -12.10
CA GLY A 265 -10.14 -36.22 -12.30
C GLY A 265 -10.18 -37.09 -11.05
N TYR A 266 -10.81 -36.64 -9.95
CA TYR A 266 -11.10 -37.51 -8.81
C TYR A 266 -12.28 -38.44 -9.14
N GLU A 267 -12.00 -39.73 -9.28
CA GLU A 267 -13.04 -40.75 -9.26
C GLU A 267 -13.23 -41.23 -7.81
N PRO A 268 -14.46 -41.19 -7.26
CA PRO A 268 -14.71 -41.83 -5.99
C PRO A 268 -14.40 -43.33 -6.16
N ALA A 269 -13.61 -43.90 -5.24
CA ALA A 269 -13.53 -45.35 -5.14
C ALA A 269 -14.97 -45.86 -5.05
N GLY A 270 -15.35 -46.76 -5.96
CA GLY A 270 -16.72 -47.25 -6.03
C GLY A 270 -17.19 -47.69 -4.66
N ASP A 271 -18.41 -47.30 -4.28
CA ASP A 271 -19.12 -47.91 -3.17
C ASP A 271 -19.23 -49.41 -3.49
N GLU A 272 -18.28 -50.22 -3.01
CA GLU A 272 -18.59 -51.61 -2.69
C GLU A 272 -19.55 -51.56 -1.49
N ALA A 273 -20.74 -52.09 -1.75
CA ALA A 273 -21.95 -52.06 -0.93
C ALA A 273 -21.76 -52.51 0.53
#